data_AF-A0A4Y2QHH2-F1
#
_entry.id   AF-A0A4Y2QHH2-F1
#
_cell.length_a   1.000
_cell.length_b   1.000
_cell.length_c   1.000
_cell.angle_alpha   90.00
_cell.angle_beta   90.00
_cell.angle_gamma   90.00
#
_symmetry.space_group_name_H-M   'P 1'
#
loop_
_entity.id
_entity.type
_entity.pdbx_description
1 polymer ?
#
loop_
_entity_poly.entity_id
_entity_poly.type
_entity_poly.pdbx_seq_one_letter_code
_entity_poly.pdbx_strand_id
1 'polypeptide(L)'
;MRRYIKRCGYTYYKARRKPFLTSSNERRRVAWTKSHLSWTPSQWEKVLWTDESIFEVSYANIGRKVIRKKDKAKDPSCYKRVILKASSVMVWGCLPTNGVGSLHFCTGTIKAADIYVFLK
;
A
#
# COMPACT_ATOMS: atom_id res chain seq x y z
N MET A 1 -3.74 -24.68 -29.47
CA MET A 1 -3.09 -23.58 -28.72
C MET A 1 -2.38 -24.03 -27.43
N ARG A 2 -3.08 -24.47 -26.36
CA ARG A 2 -2.43 -24.81 -25.06
C ARG A 2 -1.34 -25.90 -25.13
N ARG A 3 -1.54 -26.96 -25.92
CA ARG A 3 -0.54 -28.02 -26.11
C ARG A 3 0.72 -27.52 -26.82
N TYR A 4 0.57 -26.60 -27.77
CA TYR A 4 1.67 -25.98 -28.50
C TYR A 4 2.52 -25.10 -27.57
N ILE A 5 1.87 -24.26 -26.75
CA ILE A 5 2.54 -23.37 -25.78
C ILE A 5 3.38 -24.18 -24.77
N LYS A 6 2.83 -25.27 -24.22
CA LYS A 6 3.58 -26.19 -23.36
C LYS A 6 4.72 -26.89 -24.09
N ARG A 7 4.51 -27.35 -25.33
CA ARG A 7 5.55 -27.98 -26.15
C ARG A 7 6.72 -27.02 -26.43
N CYS A 8 6.45 -25.73 -26.56
CA CYS A 8 7.45 -24.68 -26.68
C CYS A 8 8.06 -24.24 -25.32
N GLY A 9 7.76 -24.92 -24.22
CA GLY A 9 8.31 -24.63 -22.89
C GLY A 9 7.64 -23.46 -22.15
N TYR A 10 6.60 -22.85 -22.72
CA TYR A 10 5.92 -21.72 -22.09
C TYR A 10 4.80 -22.18 -21.15
N THR A 11 4.64 -21.46 -20.04
CA THR A 11 3.54 -21.64 -19.09
C THR A 11 2.90 -20.29 -18.78
N TYR A 12 1.63 -20.29 -18.37
CA TYR A 12 0.93 -19.08 -17.97
C TYR A 12 1.26 -18.72 -16.52
N TYR A 13 1.63 -17.45 -16.30
CA TYR A 13 1.90 -16.88 -14.98
C TYR A 13 1.03 -15.65 -14.75
N LYS A 14 0.72 -15.36 -13.48
CA LYS A 14 0.07 -14.08 -13.11
C LYS A 14 1.10 -12.95 -13.21
N ALA A 15 0.70 -11.84 -13.83
CA ALA A 15 1.52 -10.64 -13.86
C ALA A 15 1.79 -10.12 -12.42
N ARG A 16 3.00 -9.63 -12.18
CA ARG A 16 3.37 -9.01 -10.89
C ARG A 16 2.77 -7.61 -10.81
N ARG A 17 2.13 -7.28 -9.68
CA ARG A 17 1.64 -5.91 -9.41
C ARG A 17 2.80 -5.08 -8.90
N LYS A 18 3.28 -4.14 -9.70
CA LYS A 18 4.32 -3.17 -9.33
C LYS A 18 4.01 -1.82 -10.00
N PRO A 19 4.33 -0.68 -9.36
CA PRO A 19 4.28 0.60 -10.04
C PRO A 19 5.29 0.60 -11.19
N PHE A 20 4.89 1.11 -12.35
CA PHE A 20 5.81 1.32 -13.46
C PHE A 20 6.73 2.49 -13.13
N LEU A 21 8.03 2.29 -13.35
CA LEU A 21 9.03 3.34 -13.15
C LEU A 21 9.39 3.93 -14.51
N THR A 22 9.53 5.26 -14.55
CA THR A 22 10.18 5.92 -15.69
C THR A 22 11.69 5.69 -15.59
N SER A 23 12.40 5.69 -16.73
CA SER A 23 13.86 5.54 -16.73
C SER A 23 14.58 6.62 -15.90
N SER A 24 13.97 7.81 -15.78
CA SER A 24 14.46 8.87 -14.88
C SER A 24 14.34 8.47 -13.40
N ASN A 25 13.20 7.92 -12.99
CA ASN A 25 12.99 7.45 -11.62
C ASN A 25 13.94 6.29 -11.28
N GLU A 26 14.18 5.37 -12.21
CA GLU A 26 15.14 4.29 -12.02
C GLU A 26 16.55 4.80 -11.78
N ARG A 27 17.04 5.73 -12.62
CA ARG A 27 18.38 6.33 -12.44
C ARG A 27 18.51 7.05 -11.09
N ARG A 28 17.49 7.82 -10.69
CA ARG A 28 17.48 8.52 -9.40
C ARG A 28 17.54 7.54 -8.22
N ARG A 29 16.76 6.45 -8.27
CA ARG A 29 16.79 5.41 -7.23
C ARG A 29 18.16 4.75 -7.14
N VAL A 30 18.75 4.37 -8.28
CA VAL A 30 20.09 3.76 -8.30
C VAL A 30 21.15 4.71 -7.75
N ALA A 31 21.13 5.98 -8.14
CA ALA A 31 22.06 6.99 -7.63
C ALA A 31 21.93 7.17 -6.11
N TRP A 32 20.70 7.29 -5.61
CA TRP A 32 20.44 7.40 -4.17
C TRP A 32 20.92 6.17 -3.41
N THR A 33 20.63 4.96 -3.90
CA THR A 33 21.12 3.72 -3.26
C THR A 33 22.64 3.67 -3.24
N LYS A 34 23.32 4.04 -4.34
CA LYS A 34 24.78 4.05 -4.39
C LYS A 34 25.39 5.06 -3.41
N SER A 35 24.80 6.26 -3.28
CA SER A 35 25.33 7.28 -2.37
C SER A 35 25.13 6.96 -0.89
N HIS A 36 24.15 6.12 -0.56
CA HIS A 36 23.84 5.69 0.82
C HIS A 36 24.30 4.25 1.10
N LEU A 37 24.96 3.58 0.16
CA LEU A 37 25.33 2.17 0.27
C LEU A 37 26.33 1.92 1.42
N SER A 38 27.25 2.86 1.64
CA SER A 38 28.28 2.79 2.67
C SER A 38 27.87 3.48 3.98
N TRP A 39 26.59 3.82 4.16
CA TRP A 39 26.14 4.47 5.39
C TRP A 39 26.22 3.51 6.57
N THR A 40 26.77 4.01 7.67
CA THR A 40 26.87 3.25 8.93
C THR A 40 25.53 3.23 9.67
N PRO A 41 25.31 2.28 10.59
CA PRO A 41 24.11 2.26 11.44
C PRO A 41 23.86 3.61 12.15
N SER A 42 24.91 4.25 12.66
CA SER A 42 24.81 5.57 13.31
C SER A 42 24.37 6.71 12.36
N GLN A 43 24.64 6.59 11.05
CA GLN A 43 24.10 7.52 10.07
C GLN A 43 22.61 7.27 9.82
N TRP A 44 22.19 6.01 9.75
CA TRP A 44 20.78 5.64 9.64
C TRP A 44 19.97 6.02 10.89
N GLU A 45 20.59 6.00 12.08
CA GLU A 45 19.99 6.46 13.33
C GLU A 45 19.56 7.92 13.34
N LYS A 46 20.13 8.74 12.47
CA LYS A 46 19.79 10.16 12.35
C LYS A 46 18.64 10.42 11.38
N VAL A 47 18.15 9.39 10.69
CA VAL A 47 17.07 9.51 9.71
C VAL A 47 15.73 9.43 10.42
N LEU A 48 14.92 10.47 10.27
CA LEU A 48 13.50 10.45 10.61
C LEU A 48 12.70 10.08 9.36
N TRP A 49 12.08 8.91 9.36
CA TRP A 49 11.17 8.50 8.29
C TRP A 49 9.80 9.12 8.53
N THR A 50 9.15 9.60 7.48
CA THR A 50 7.80 10.19 7.54
C THR A 50 7.00 9.69 6.35
N ASP A 51 5.72 9.40 6.55
CA ASP A 51 4.84 9.01 5.44
C ASP A 51 3.38 9.32 5.77
N GLU A 52 2.55 9.32 4.74
CA GLU A 52 1.11 9.50 4.83
C GLU A 52 0.39 8.24 4.39
N SER A 53 -0.59 7.80 5.18
CA SER A 53 -1.36 6.61 4.88
C SER A 53 -2.84 6.83 5.08
N ILE A 54 -3.64 6.23 4.20
CA ILE A 54 -5.09 6.21 4.29
C ILE A 54 -5.51 4.87 4.87
N PHE A 55 -6.15 4.90 6.04
CA PHE A 55 -6.74 3.73 6.67
C PHE A 55 -8.24 3.67 6.40
N GLU A 56 -8.68 2.64 5.69
CA GLU A 56 -10.11 2.40 5.48
C GLU A 56 -10.75 1.86 6.77
N VAL A 57 -11.66 2.65 7.35
CA VAL A 57 -12.44 2.28 8.55
C VAL A 57 -13.62 1.39 8.16
N SER A 58 -14.22 1.67 7.01
CA SER A 58 -15.22 0.81 6.42
C SER A 58 -14.55 -0.41 5.78
N TYR A 59 -14.30 -1.43 6.57
CA TYR A 59 -13.79 -2.71 6.08
C TYR A 59 -14.87 -3.44 5.28
N ALA A 60 -15.12 -3.00 4.06
CA ALA A 60 -15.76 -3.84 3.06
C ALA A 60 -14.64 -4.49 2.25
N ASN A 61 -14.74 -5.81 2.05
CA ASN A 61 -14.10 -6.51 0.94
C ASN A 61 -12.74 -7.19 1.20
N ILE A 62 -12.73 -8.23 2.04
CA ILE A 62 -11.97 -9.43 1.66
C ILE A 62 -12.92 -10.62 1.56
N GLY A 63 -13.24 -10.98 0.30
CA GLY A 63 -13.61 -12.34 -0.09
C GLY A 63 -14.64 -13.09 0.75
N ARG A 64 -15.70 -12.46 1.27
CA ARG A 64 -16.79 -13.17 1.98
C ARG A 64 -17.33 -14.28 1.06
N LYS A 65 -16.99 -15.52 1.41
CA LYS A 65 -17.53 -16.73 0.78
C LYS A 65 -18.73 -17.16 1.61
N VAL A 66 -19.82 -17.48 0.92
CA VAL A 66 -21.02 -18.05 1.55
C VAL A 66 -21.19 -19.46 1.00
N ILE A 67 -21.48 -20.42 1.88
CA ILE A 67 -21.85 -21.77 1.46
C ILE A 67 -23.37 -21.75 1.27
N ARG A 68 -23.83 -22.06 0.05
CA ARG A 68 -25.25 -22.06 -0.29
C ARG A 68 -25.58 -23.04 -1.40
N LYS A 69 -26.86 -23.45 -1.46
CA LYS A 69 -27.42 -24.14 -2.63
C LYS A 69 -27.61 -23.15 -3.80
N LYS A 70 -27.68 -23.66 -5.03
CA LYS A 70 -27.69 -22.84 -6.27
C LYS A 70 -28.90 -21.87 -6.31
N ASP A 71 -30.05 -22.35 -5.89
CA ASP A 71 -31.34 -21.65 -5.83
C ASP A 71 -31.42 -20.58 -4.72
N LYS A 72 -30.61 -20.70 -3.67
CA LYS A 72 -30.60 -19.76 -2.52
C LYS A 72 -29.74 -18.51 -2.74
N ALA A 73 -29.48 -18.13 -3.98
CA ALA A 73 -28.66 -16.96 -4.30
C ALA A 73 -29.23 -15.64 -3.77
N LYS A 74 -30.56 -15.57 -3.68
CA LYS A 74 -31.31 -14.37 -3.29
C LYS A 74 -31.60 -14.28 -1.80
N ASP A 75 -31.11 -15.22 -1.00
CA ASP A 75 -31.28 -15.18 0.45
C ASP A 75 -30.46 -14.02 1.04
N PRO A 76 -31.03 -13.17 1.91
CA PRO A 76 -30.31 -12.07 2.55
C PRO A 76 -29.01 -12.48 3.24
N SER A 77 -28.93 -13.70 3.78
CA SER A 77 -27.71 -14.26 4.38
C SER A 77 -26.57 -14.49 3.36
N CYS A 78 -26.93 -14.62 2.08
CA CYS A 78 -26.03 -14.78 0.95
C CYS A 78 -25.62 -13.44 0.32
N TYR A 79 -26.23 -12.33 0.73
CA TYR A 79 -25.82 -11.01 0.29
C TYR A 79 -24.65 -10.49 1.10
N LYS A 80 -23.87 -9.64 0.43
CA LYS A 80 -22.79 -8.89 1.04
C LYS A 80 -23.26 -7.46 1.22
N ARG A 81 -23.04 -6.90 2.40
CA ARG A 81 -23.24 -5.47 2.63
C ARG A 81 -22.33 -4.69 1.68
N VAL A 82 -22.92 -3.92 0.79
CA VAL A 82 -22.20 -2.96 -0.06
C VAL A 82 -22.15 -1.65 0.72
N ILE A 83 -20.95 -1.19 1.01
CA ILE A 83 -20.75 0.14 1.60
C ILE A 83 -20.65 1.11 0.42
N LEU A 84 -21.67 1.96 0.23
CA LEU A 84 -21.75 2.91 -0.88
C LEU A 84 -20.70 4.04 -0.76
N LYS A 85 -20.36 4.43 0.47
CA LYS A 85 -19.32 5.40 0.78
C LYS A 85 -18.37 4.80 1.79
N ALA A 86 -17.19 4.40 1.33
CA ALA A 86 -16.14 3.96 2.23
C ALA A 86 -15.70 5.13 3.10
N SER A 87 -15.62 4.93 4.41
CA SER A 87 -15.00 5.88 5.34
C SER A 87 -13.54 5.51 5.49
N SER A 88 -12.69 6.53 5.36
CA SER A 88 -11.26 6.39 5.54
C SER A 88 -10.72 7.55 6.38
N VAL A 89 -9.63 7.29 7.08
CA VAL A 89 -8.93 8.28 7.89
C VAL A 89 -7.53 8.45 7.31
N MET A 90 -7.16 9.69 7.01
CA MET A 90 -5.79 10.05 6.64
C MET A 90 -4.96 10.18 7.90
N VAL A 91 -3.79 9.58 7.91
CA VAL A 91 -2.85 9.65 9.03
C VAL A 91 -1.48 10.01 8.49
N TRP A 92 -0.86 10.99 9.13
CA TRP A 92 0.56 11.28 8.97
C TRP A 92 1.31 10.70 10.15
N GLY A 93 2.48 10.11 9.93
CA GLY A 93 3.30 9.59 11.02
C GLY A 93 4.79 9.70 10.73
N CYS A 94 5.58 9.67 11.79
CA CYS A 94 7.03 9.59 11.71
C CYS A 94 7.60 8.40 12.50
N LEU A 95 8.72 7.85 12.03
CA LEU A 95 9.41 6.69 12.57
C LEU A 95 10.91 7.00 12.68
N PRO A 96 11.40 7.40 13.86
CA PRO A 96 12.83 7.40 14.16
C PRO A 96 13.34 5.98 14.46
N THR A 97 14.64 5.81 14.64
CA THR A 97 15.22 4.48 14.94
C THR A 97 14.94 3.96 16.33
N ASN A 98 14.61 4.84 17.28
CA ASN A 98 14.32 4.50 18.67
C ASN A 98 12.84 4.17 18.94
N GLY A 99 11.98 4.13 17.91
CA GLY A 99 10.59 3.71 18.06
C GLY A 99 9.62 4.41 17.12
N VAL A 100 8.37 4.49 17.56
CA VAL A 100 7.32 5.21 16.83
C VAL A 100 7.33 6.67 17.25
N GLY A 101 7.42 7.58 16.29
CA GLY A 101 7.32 9.01 16.52
C GLY A 101 5.87 9.48 16.58
N SER A 102 5.66 10.78 16.35
CA SER A 102 4.33 11.39 16.37
C SER A 102 3.41 10.81 15.29
N LEU A 103 2.14 10.64 15.64
CA LEU A 103 1.08 10.17 14.75
C LEU A 103 -0.06 11.19 14.78
N HIS A 104 -0.44 11.71 13.62
CA HIS A 104 -1.43 12.76 13.48
C HIS A 104 -2.59 12.29 12.61
N PHE A 105 -3.81 12.40 13.13
CA PHE A 105 -5.03 12.20 12.36
C PHE A 105 -5.31 13.48 11.56
N CYS A 106 -5.37 13.35 10.24
CA CYS A 106 -5.54 14.48 9.34
C CYS A 106 -6.98 14.54 8.83
N THR A 107 -7.59 15.72 8.94
CA THR A 107 -8.90 16.01 8.38
C THR A 107 -8.74 16.52 6.93
N GLY A 108 -8.88 15.60 5.97
CA GLY A 108 -8.83 15.94 4.54
C GLY A 108 -7.44 15.79 3.92
N THR A 109 -7.13 16.61 2.92
CA THR A 109 -5.86 16.55 2.15
C THR A 109 -4.76 17.28 2.91
N ILE A 110 -3.65 16.59 3.17
CA ILE A 110 -2.46 17.16 3.81
C ILE A 110 -1.77 18.11 2.83
N LYS A 111 -1.45 19.32 3.30
CA LYS A 111 -0.64 20.30 2.57
C LYS A 111 0.75 20.38 3.20
N ALA A 112 1.70 20.91 2.44
CA ALA A 112 3.07 21.09 2.93
C ALA A 112 3.15 21.89 4.25
N ALA A 113 2.29 22.91 4.42
CA ALA A 113 2.21 23.69 5.65
C ALA A 113 1.86 22.85 6.89
N ASP A 114 1.00 21.84 6.73
CA ASP A 114 0.57 20.96 7.81
C ASP A 114 1.75 20.08 8.28
N ILE A 115 2.59 19.61 7.35
CA ILE A 115 3.78 18.79 7.64
C ILE A 115 4.79 19.57 8.51
N TYR A 116 5.00 20.86 8.24
CA TYR A 116 5.90 21.69 9.06
C TYR A 116 5.40 21.87 10.50
N VAL A 117 4.09 21.80 10.72
CA VAL A 117 3.51 21.82 12.07
C VAL A 117 3.73 20.48 12.77
N PHE A 118 3.62 19.35 12.06
CA PHE A 118 3.80 18.01 12.64
C PHE A 118 5.26 17.67 12.99
N LEU A 119 6.22 18.41 12.41
CA LEU A 119 7.66 18.25 12.68
C LEU A 119 8.19 19.21 13.77
N LYS A 120 7.35 20.09 14.31
CA LYS A 120 7.69 20.97 15.45
C LYS A 120 7.29 20.34 16.77
#